data_AF-A0A7Y9MRE7-F1
#
_entry.id   AF-A0A7Y9MRE7-F1
#
_cell.length_a   1.000
_cell.length_b   1.000
_cell.length_c   1.000
_cell.angle_alpha   90.00
_cell.angle_beta   90.00
_cell.angle_gamma   90.00
#
_symmetry.space_group_name_H-M   'P 1'
#
loop_
_entity.id
_entity.type
_entity.pdbx_description
1 polymer ?
#
loop_
_entity_poly.entity_id
_entity_poly.type
_entity_poly.pdbx_seq_one_letter_code
_entity_poly.pdbx_strand_id
1 'polypeptide(L)'
;MAVSRALDGRLPAIDADAPFEGVDAHECARVRRALEEAISSDTAADAGKQGPRPGQAADANAPLDYAPFRQRYLSLQRTMLTATGRLRGQLRDTLARTSADMARLAEVDAVMELTLSPREQTLLAAVPALLQQHFERLRETEPTAAADTHTADTAQAPTANAWLDVFRQDMRSVLRAELDVRFHPIDALLAALRPR
;
A
#
# COMPACT_ATOMS: atom_id res chain seq x y z
N MET A 1 -28.05 0.54 -12.21
CA MET A 1 -28.33 -0.22 -13.45
C MET A 1 -27.29 -1.30 -13.77
N ALA A 2 -25.98 -1.07 -13.60
CA ALA A 2 -24.96 -2.09 -13.89
C ALA A 2 -25.04 -3.34 -12.97
N VAL A 3 -25.19 -3.14 -11.65
CA VAL A 3 -25.30 -4.25 -10.68
C VAL A 3 -26.58 -5.07 -10.88
N SER A 4 -27.72 -4.43 -11.18
CA SER A 4 -28.98 -5.14 -11.50
C SER A 4 -28.81 -6.04 -12.73
N ARG A 5 -28.09 -5.59 -13.76
CA ARG A 5 -27.80 -6.44 -14.93
C ARG A 5 -26.84 -7.60 -14.62
N ALA A 6 -25.92 -7.45 -13.66
CA ALA A 6 -25.07 -8.56 -13.23
C ALA A 6 -25.88 -9.64 -12.49
N LEU A 7 -26.92 -9.24 -11.75
CA LEU A 7 -27.82 -10.17 -11.07
C LEU A 7 -28.77 -10.89 -12.05
N ASP A 8 -29.28 -10.18 -13.06
CA ASP A 8 -30.28 -10.70 -14.02
C ASP A 8 -29.68 -11.26 -15.33
N GLY A 9 -28.39 -11.06 -15.55
CA GLY A 9 -27.69 -11.36 -16.81
C GLY A 9 -27.29 -12.84 -16.97
N ARG A 10 -27.05 -13.24 -18.23
CA ARG A 10 -26.46 -14.55 -18.56
C ARG A 10 -24.98 -14.53 -18.16
N LEU A 11 -24.57 -15.52 -17.36
CA LEU A 11 -23.17 -15.72 -16.96
C LEU A 11 -22.28 -15.97 -18.19
N PRO A 12 -21.05 -15.44 -18.22
CA PRO A 12 -20.08 -15.79 -19.26
C PRO A 12 -19.78 -17.30 -19.23
N ALA A 13 -19.61 -17.89 -20.41
CA ALA A 13 -19.25 -19.30 -20.52
C ALA A 13 -17.82 -19.51 -19.99
N ILE A 14 -17.67 -20.38 -19.00
CA ILE A 14 -16.37 -20.77 -18.46
C ILE A 14 -15.96 -22.04 -19.18
N ASP A 15 -14.73 -22.06 -19.70
CA ASP A 15 -14.13 -23.29 -20.21
C ASP A 15 -13.76 -24.19 -19.03
N ALA A 16 -14.58 -25.22 -18.79
CA ALA A 16 -14.45 -26.13 -17.66
C ALA A 16 -13.26 -27.10 -17.81
N ASP A 17 -12.75 -27.30 -19.03
CA ASP A 17 -11.73 -28.30 -19.34
C ASP A 17 -10.29 -27.73 -19.30
N ALA A 18 -10.13 -26.42 -19.14
CA ALA A 18 -8.82 -25.79 -19.03
C ALA A 18 -8.16 -26.06 -17.66
N PRO A 19 -6.86 -26.43 -17.59
CA PRO A 19 -6.14 -26.58 -16.33
C PRO A 19 -6.24 -25.29 -15.49
N PHE A 20 -6.77 -25.40 -14.28
CA PHE A 20 -6.95 -24.28 -13.36
C PHE A 20 -6.33 -24.60 -12.01
N GLU A 21 -5.31 -23.83 -11.62
CA GLU A 21 -4.79 -23.83 -10.27
C GLU A 21 -5.42 -22.65 -9.52
N GLY A 22 -6.37 -22.96 -8.64
CA GLY A 22 -7.09 -21.96 -7.86
C GLY A 22 -6.19 -21.27 -6.84
N VAL A 23 -6.46 -20.00 -6.57
CA VAL A 23 -5.83 -19.27 -5.46
C VAL A 23 -6.58 -19.58 -4.17
N ASP A 24 -5.83 -19.94 -3.14
CA ASP A 24 -6.36 -20.26 -1.82
C ASP A 24 -6.00 -19.19 -0.78
N ALA A 25 -6.46 -19.42 0.46
CA ALA A 25 -6.19 -18.52 1.58
C ALA A 25 -4.69 -18.40 1.91
N HIS A 26 -3.88 -19.44 1.63
CA HIS A 26 -2.45 -19.42 1.91
C HIS A 26 -1.71 -18.50 0.94
N GLU A 27 -2.04 -18.55 -0.36
CA GLU A 27 -1.46 -17.66 -1.36
C GLU A 27 -1.83 -16.19 -1.08
N CYS A 28 -3.09 -15.90 -0.74
CA CYS A 28 -3.50 -14.55 -0.35
C CYS A 28 -2.74 -14.05 0.88
N ALA A 29 -2.60 -14.88 1.92
CA ALA A 29 -1.84 -14.53 3.13
C ALA A 29 -0.34 -14.33 2.84
N ARG A 30 0.23 -15.12 1.93
CA ARG A 30 1.63 -14.99 1.49
C ARG A 30 1.86 -13.66 0.78
N VAL A 31 0.98 -13.29 -0.15
CA VAL A 31 1.06 -12.01 -0.87
C VAL A 31 0.86 -10.83 0.09
N ARG A 32 -0.10 -10.89 1.01
CA ARG A 32 -0.29 -9.85 2.05
C ARG A 32 1.00 -9.63 2.84
N ARG A 33 1.59 -10.72 3.35
CA ARG A 33 2.86 -10.67 4.11
C ARG A 33 4.00 -10.05 3.30
N ALA A 34 4.14 -10.43 2.02
CA ALA A 34 5.17 -9.88 1.16
C ALA A 34 4.99 -8.35 0.94
N LEU A 35 3.76 -7.87 0.83
CA LEU A 35 3.46 -6.44 0.74
C LEU A 35 3.74 -5.72 2.06
N GLU A 36 3.35 -6.29 3.20
CA GLU A 36 3.65 -5.76 4.54
C GLU A 36 5.16 -5.67 4.81
N GLU A 37 5.92 -6.68 4.35
CA GLU A 37 7.37 -6.69 4.41
C GLU A 37 7.98 -5.60 3.51
N ALA A 38 7.45 -5.42 2.29
CA ALA A 38 7.88 -4.33 1.39
C ALA A 38 7.56 -2.92 1.94
N ILE A 39 6.47 -2.75 2.69
CA ILE A 39 6.18 -1.50 3.41
C ILE A 39 7.20 -1.28 4.54
N SER A 40 7.55 -2.35 5.25
CA SER A 40 8.43 -2.30 6.41
C SER A 40 9.91 -2.12 6.03
N SER A 41 10.33 -2.62 4.85
CA SER A 41 11.70 -2.51 4.37
C SER A 41 12.07 -1.06 4.04
N ASP A 42 12.94 -0.47 4.84
CA ASP A 42 13.25 0.95 4.73
C ASP A 42 14.34 1.24 3.69
N THR A 43 14.04 1.08 2.41
CA THR A 43 14.96 1.46 1.32
C THR A 43 15.12 2.97 1.21
N ALA A 44 14.24 3.77 1.81
CA ALA A 44 14.37 5.23 1.92
C ALA A 44 15.35 5.65 3.03
N ALA A 45 15.63 4.80 4.02
CA ALA A 45 16.73 5.01 4.96
C ALA A 45 18.10 5.00 4.24
N ASP A 46 18.24 4.28 3.13
CA ASP A 46 19.43 4.37 2.27
C ASP A 46 19.44 5.64 1.41
N ALA A 47 18.28 6.14 0.99
CA ALA A 47 18.19 7.41 0.24
C ALA A 47 18.59 8.62 1.10
N GLY A 48 18.27 8.62 2.40
CA GLY A 48 18.75 9.62 3.36
C GLY A 48 20.21 9.42 3.79
N LYS A 49 20.79 8.24 3.52
CA LYS A 49 22.22 7.92 3.73
C LYS A 49 23.05 8.03 2.46
N GLN A 50 22.47 8.42 1.32
CA GLN A 50 23.24 8.96 0.19
C GLN A 50 23.81 10.31 0.63
N GLY A 51 24.80 10.22 1.53
CA GLY A 51 25.76 11.26 1.78
C GLY A 51 26.48 11.60 0.47
N PRO A 52 27.21 12.72 0.45
CA PRO A 52 27.72 13.30 -0.77
C PRO A 52 28.55 12.28 -1.54
N ARG A 53 28.54 12.42 -2.88
CA ARG A 53 29.52 11.76 -3.75
C ARG A 53 30.93 11.83 -3.11
N PRO A 54 31.74 10.77 -3.19
CA PRO A 54 33.09 10.79 -2.63
C PRO A 54 33.86 12.01 -3.16
N GLY A 55 34.14 12.97 -2.28
CA GLY A 55 34.79 14.25 -2.63
C GLY A 55 34.07 15.52 -2.15
N GLN A 56 32.84 15.45 -1.64
CA GLN A 56 32.16 16.59 -0.99
C GLN A 56 31.99 16.32 0.51
N ALA A 57 32.36 17.31 1.35
CA ALA A 57 32.05 17.26 2.76
C ALA A 57 30.52 17.21 2.93
N ALA A 58 30.02 16.29 3.76
CA ALA A 58 28.61 16.20 4.06
C ALA A 58 28.21 17.43 4.87
N ASP A 59 27.49 18.34 4.24
CA ASP A 59 26.76 19.37 4.97
C ASP A 59 25.68 18.64 5.76
N ALA A 60 25.91 18.44 7.06
CA ALA A 60 24.95 17.82 7.97
C ALA A 60 23.62 18.61 8.08
N ASN A 61 23.58 19.79 7.44
CA ASN A 61 22.47 20.73 7.39
C ASN A 61 21.83 20.85 5.99
N ALA A 62 22.21 20.01 5.01
CA ALA A 62 21.56 20.02 3.71
C ALA A 62 20.06 19.66 3.85
N PRO A 63 19.12 20.44 3.28
CA PRO A 63 17.69 20.18 3.43
C PRO A 63 17.32 18.78 2.93
N LEU A 64 16.71 17.98 3.81
CA LEU A 64 16.14 16.68 3.42
C LEU A 64 14.99 16.89 2.42
N ASP A 65 15.07 16.22 1.26
CA ASP A 65 14.07 16.29 0.18
C ASP A 65 12.96 15.23 0.38
N TYR A 66 11.72 15.62 0.07
CA TYR A 66 10.54 14.74 0.08
C TYR A 66 10.50 13.80 -1.14
N ALA A 67 11.17 14.14 -2.25
CA ALA A 67 11.06 13.41 -3.51
C ALA A 67 11.32 11.88 -3.42
N PRO A 68 12.33 11.38 -2.66
CA PRO A 68 12.56 9.95 -2.51
C PRO A 68 11.41 9.22 -1.81
N PHE A 69 10.81 9.84 -0.78
CA PHE A 69 9.65 9.29 -0.07
C PHE A 69 8.43 9.21 -0.99
N ARG A 70 8.19 10.25 -1.79
CA ARG A 70 7.12 10.27 -2.80
C ARG A 70 7.28 9.17 -3.83
N GLN A 71 8.49 8.99 -4.37
CA GLN A 71 8.77 7.93 -5.35
C GLN A 71 8.54 6.54 -4.77
N ARG A 72 9.01 6.30 -3.53
CA ARG A 72 8.78 5.04 -2.82
C ARG A 72 7.29 4.78 -2.60
N TYR A 73 6.54 5.77 -2.14
CA TYR A 73 5.09 5.65 -1.94
C TYR A 73 4.38 5.23 -3.23
N LEU A 74 4.64 5.95 -4.33
CA LEU A 74 4.02 5.66 -5.63
C LEU A 74 4.40 4.26 -6.15
N SER A 75 5.64 3.82 -5.92
CA SER A 75 6.07 2.48 -6.28
C SER A 75 5.29 1.41 -5.50
N LEU A 76 5.17 1.57 -4.17
CA LEU A 76 4.43 0.63 -3.34
C LEU A 76 2.95 0.59 -3.70
N GLN A 77 2.34 1.75 -3.94
CA GLN A 77 0.95 1.87 -4.36
C GLN A 77 0.66 1.11 -5.67
N ARG A 78 1.56 1.19 -6.65
CA ARG A 78 1.47 0.42 -7.92
C ARG A 78 1.64 -1.08 -7.69
N THR A 79 2.61 -1.47 -6.85
CA THR A 79 2.84 -2.87 -6.50
C THR A 79 1.61 -3.48 -5.82
N MET A 80 1.02 -2.77 -4.84
CA MET A 80 -0.22 -3.17 -4.18
C MET A 80 -1.35 -3.32 -5.20
N LEU A 81 -1.61 -2.30 -6.02
CA LEU A 81 -2.68 -2.32 -7.03
C LEU A 81 -2.59 -3.54 -7.95
N THR A 82 -1.41 -3.82 -8.48
CA THR A 82 -1.19 -4.96 -9.37
C THR A 82 -1.39 -6.30 -8.64
N ALA A 83 -0.81 -6.45 -7.45
CA ALA A 83 -0.90 -7.69 -6.69
C ALA A 83 -2.33 -8.00 -6.24
N THR A 84 -3.06 -7.01 -5.72
CA THR A 84 -4.44 -7.19 -5.24
C THR A 84 -5.41 -7.40 -6.39
N GLY A 85 -5.25 -6.69 -7.51
CA GLY A 85 -6.07 -6.92 -8.71
C GLY A 85 -5.89 -8.33 -9.27
N ARG A 86 -4.66 -8.85 -9.29
CA ARG A 86 -4.37 -10.23 -9.70
C ARG A 86 -5.06 -11.25 -8.80
N LEU A 87 -4.88 -11.13 -7.48
CA LEU A 87 -5.50 -12.04 -6.51
C LEU A 87 -7.02 -12.05 -6.63
N ARG A 88 -7.63 -10.87 -6.73
CA ARG A 88 -9.09 -10.74 -6.85
C ARG A 88 -9.61 -11.39 -8.14
N GLY A 89 -8.92 -11.22 -9.27
CA GLY A 89 -9.24 -11.91 -10.51
C GLY A 89 -9.17 -13.44 -10.37
N GLN A 90 -8.08 -13.96 -9.80
CA GLN A 90 -7.91 -15.41 -9.58
C GLN A 90 -8.96 -16.01 -8.62
N LEU A 91 -9.37 -15.25 -7.60
CA LEU A 91 -10.45 -15.65 -6.70
C LEU A 91 -11.82 -15.64 -7.40
N ARG A 92 -12.08 -14.65 -8.27
CA ARG A 92 -13.29 -14.64 -9.11
C ARG A 92 -13.34 -15.86 -10.03
N ASP A 93 -12.22 -16.23 -10.64
CA ASP A 93 -12.15 -17.45 -11.47
C ASP A 93 -12.43 -18.72 -10.65
N THR A 94 -11.91 -18.78 -9.41
CA THR A 94 -12.15 -19.90 -8.49
C THR A 94 -13.63 -20.00 -8.10
N LEU A 95 -14.26 -18.87 -7.75
CA LEU A 95 -15.69 -18.79 -7.45
C LEU A 95 -16.53 -19.25 -8.64
N ALA A 96 -16.21 -18.75 -9.83
CA ALA A 96 -16.98 -19.03 -11.03
C ALA A 96 -17.00 -20.53 -11.40
N ARG A 97 -15.93 -21.26 -11.06
CA ARG A 97 -15.83 -22.73 -11.24
C ARG A 97 -16.48 -23.54 -10.12
N THR A 98 -16.87 -22.92 -9.00
CA THR A 98 -17.42 -23.63 -7.83
C THR A 98 -18.90 -23.97 -8.00
N SER A 99 -19.73 -23.01 -8.43
CA SER A 99 -21.17 -23.21 -8.71
C SER A 99 -21.75 -22.03 -9.47
N ALA A 100 -22.98 -22.16 -9.99
CA ALA A 100 -23.67 -21.08 -10.68
C ALA A 100 -23.92 -19.84 -9.79
N ASP A 101 -24.22 -20.05 -8.50
CA ASP A 101 -24.44 -18.95 -7.55
C ASP A 101 -23.12 -18.24 -7.24
N MET A 102 -22.01 -18.98 -7.11
CA MET A 102 -20.68 -18.39 -6.93
C MET A 102 -20.19 -17.65 -8.18
N ALA A 103 -20.55 -18.12 -9.37
CA ALA A 103 -20.29 -17.40 -10.62
C ALA A 103 -21.03 -16.06 -10.67
N ARG A 104 -22.28 -15.99 -10.20
CA ARG A 104 -23.01 -14.70 -10.06
C ARG A 104 -22.32 -13.78 -9.07
N LEU A 105 -21.84 -14.31 -7.95
CA LEU A 105 -21.07 -13.51 -6.97
C LEU A 105 -19.79 -12.94 -7.61
N ALA A 106 -19.06 -13.75 -8.38
CA ALA A 106 -17.86 -13.30 -9.09
C ALA A 106 -18.17 -12.15 -10.10
N GLU A 107 -19.29 -12.23 -10.80
CA GLU A 107 -19.75 -11.16 -11.71
C GLU A 107 -20.13 -9.88 -10.97
N VAL A 108 -20.84 -10.00 -9.84
CA VAL A 108 -21.17 -8.84 -9.00
C VAL A 108 -19.89 -8.18 -8.49
N ASP A 109 -18.91 -8.96 -8.03
CA ASP A 109 -17.60 -8.45 -7.61
C ASP A 109 -16.87 -7.74 -8.75
N ALA A 110 -16.86 -8.32 -9.96
CA ALA A 110 -16.25 -7.74 -11.15
C ALA A 110 -16.84 -6.37 -11.52
N VAL A 111 -18.17 -6.25 -11.49
CA VAL A 111 -18.86 -4.99 -11.77
C VAL A 111 -18.61 -3.96 -10.66
N MET A 112 -18.58 -4.38 -9.40
CA MET A 112 -18.20 -3.49 -8.30
C MET A 112 -16.76 -2.97 -8.48
N GLU A 113 -15.81 -3.85 -8.81
CA GLU A 113 -14.43 -3.46 -9.10
C GLU A 113 -14.37 -2.41 -10.22
N LEU A 114 -15.02 -2.68 -11.36
CA LEU A 114 -15.02 -1.79 -12.50
C LEU A 114 -15.61 -0.41 -12.16
N THR A 115 -16.67 -0.38 -11.35
CA THR A 115 -17.38 0.87 -11.01
C THR A 115 -16.67 1.70 -9.94
N LEU A 116 -16.01 1.07 -8.97
CA LEU A 116 -15.38 1.76 -7.83
C LEU A 116 -13.91 2.11 -8.08
N SER A 117 -13.17 1.29 -8.84
CA SER A 117 -11.72 1.46 -9.04
C SER A 117 -11.29 2.87 -9.48
N PRO A 118 -11.96 3.55 -10.44
CA PRO A 118 -11.54 4.89 -10.87
C PRO A 118 -11.60 5.92 -9.74
N ARG A 119 -12.63 5.84 -8.89
CA ARG A 119 -12.81 6.73 -7.76
C ARG A 119 -11.79 6.44 -6.67
N GLU A 120 -11.57 5.17 -6.36
CA GLU A 120 -10.56 4.73 -5.39
C GLU A 120 -9.15 5.18 -5.80
N GLN A 121 -8.78 4.98 -7.07
CA GLN A 121 -7.49 5.42 -7.60
C GLN A 121 -7.33 6.94 -7.51
N THR A 122 -8.40 7.70 -7.83
CA THR A 122 -8.39 9.17 -7.72
C THR A 122 -8.15 9.64 -6.28
N LEU A 123 -8.86 9.03 -5.31
CA LEU A 123 -8.73 9.37 -3.90
C LEU A 123 -7.34 9.01 -3.36
N LEU A 124 -6.83 7.82 -3.68
CA LEU A 124 -5.52 7.35 -3.22
C LEU A 124 -4.35 8.08 -3.88
N ALA A 125 -4.54 8.66 -5.08
CA ALA A 125 -3.54 9.49 -5.75
C ALA A 125 -3.29 10.83 -5.04
N ALA A 126 -4.21 11.28 -4.18
CA ALA A 126 -4.03 12.50 -3.38
C ALA A 126 -3.11 12.31 -2.16
N VAL A 127 -2.94 11.06 -1.70
CA VAL A 127 -2.22 10.76 -0.44
C VAL A 127 -0.76 11.23 -0.44
N PRO A 128 0.04 11.08 -1.52
CA PRO A 128 1.40 11.62 -1.55
C PRO A 128 1.46 13.14 -1.34
N ALA A 129 0.47 13.89 -1.84
CA ALA A 129 0.45 15.34 -1.62
C ALA A 129 0.16 15.70 -0.16
N LEU A 130 -0.73 14.96 0.50
CA LEU A 130 -1.01 15.12 1.94
C LEU A 130 0.20 14.76 2.80
N LEU A 131 0.92 13.69 2.42
CA LEU A 131 2.17 13.30 3.08
C LEU A 131 3.27 14.35 2.91
N GLN A 132 3.33 15.05 1.79
CA GLN A 132 4.26 16.17 1.61
C GLN A 132 3.99 17.30 2.61
N GLN A 133 2.73 17.71 2.75
CA GLN A 133 2.35 18.74 3.72
C GLN A 133 2.66 18.28 5.16
N HIS A 134 2.46 16.99 5.45
CA HIS A 134 2.82 16.42 6.75
C HIS A 134 4.33 16.44 7.00
N PHE A 135 5.13 16.08 6.00
CA PHE A 135 6.59 16.14 6.04
C PHE A 135 7.08 17.56 6.34
N GLU A 136 6.56 18.56 5.63
CA GLU A 136 6.92 19.98 5.82
C GLU A 136 6.57 20.45 7.24
N ARG A 137 5.37 20.13 7.74
CA ARG A 137 4.96 20.47 9.11
C ARG A 137 5.85 19.84 10.18
N LEU A 138 6.19 18.54 10.05
CA LEU A 138 7.06 17.88 11.01
C LEU A 138 8.48 18.48 11.02
N ARG A 139 9.00 18.84 9.85
CA ARG A 139 10.29 19.51 9.72
C ARG A 139 10.30 20.87 10.41
N GLU A 140 9.23 21.65 10.30
CA GLU A 140 9.10 22.96 10.95
C GLU A 140 8.99 22.87 12.48
N THR A 141 8.51 21.74 13.00
CA THR A 141 8.41 21.50 14.45
C THR A 141 9.73 21.04 15.09
N GLU A 142 10.76 20.72 14.31
CA GLU A 142 12.07 20.41 14.86
C GLU A 142 12.67 21.69 15.48
N PRO A 143 12.94 21.71 16.80
CA PRO A 143 13.61 22.85 17.41
C PRO A 143 14.99 23.00 16.76
N THR A 144 15.23 24.13 16.10
CA THR A 144 16.57 24.48 15.62
C THR A 144 17.47 24.58 16.85
N ALA A 145 18.27 23.54 17.11
CA ALA A 145 19.24 23.52 18.19
C ALA A 145 20.39 24.47 17.87
N ALA A 146 20.13 25.77 17.99
CA ALA A 146 21.10 26.84 17.91
C ALA A 146 20.68 28.00 18.82
N ALA A 147 20.70 27.74 20.13
CA ALA A 147 20.91 28.75 21.16
C ALA A 147 21.37 28.07 22.46
N ASP A 148 22.67 28.15 22.71
CA ASP A 148 23.32 28.14 24.02
C ASP A 148 23.01 27.01 25.01
N THR A 149 23.85 25.97 25.06
CA THR A 149 24.37 25.51 26.38
C THR A 149 25.62 24.64 26.24
N HIS A 150 26.76 25.22 26.63
CA HIS A 150 27.95 24.50 27.03
C HIS A 150 27.71 23.98 28.45
N THR A 151 27.21 22.76 28.63
CA THR A 151 27.36 22.04 29.90
C THR A 151 27.30 20.54 29.64
N ALA A 152 28.40 19.86 29.97
CA ALA A 152 28.51 18.42 29.94
C ALA A 152 27.61 17.82 31.03
N ASP A 153 26.63 16.99 30.66
CA ASP A 153 26.22 15.84 31.47
C ASP A 153 25.50 14.79 30.61
N THR A 154 25.69 13.53 30.97
CA THR A 154 25.39 12.28 30.27
C THR A 154 23.89 11.97 30.11
N ALA A 155 23.22 12.64 29.17
CA ALA A 155 21.94 12.19 28.62
C ALA A 155 22.03 12.22 27.09
N GLN A 156 21.64 11.13 26.42
CA GLN A 156 21.64 11.02 24.96
C GLN A 156 21.08 12.30 24.33
N ALA A 157 21.94 13.03 23.62
CA ALA A 157 21.52 14.18 22.83
C ALA A 157 20.34 13.75 21.95
N PRO A 158 19.27 14.56 21.84
CA PRO A 158 18.17 14.23 20.94
C PRO A 158 18.75 13.91 19.57
N THR A 159 18.46 12.72 19.07
CA THR A 159 18.98 12.27 17.78
C THR A 159 18.50 13.27 16.73
N ALA A 160 19.42 14.03 16.14
CA ALA A 160 19.13 14.85 14.97
C ALA A 160 18.30 14.00 14.00
N ASN A 161 17.14 14.52 13.55
CA ASN A 161 16.14 13.81 12.73
C ASN A 161 15.12 12.90 13.44
N ALA A 162 14.87 13.02 14.75
CA ALA A 162 13.79 12.27 15.42
C ALA A 162 12.41 12.47 14.75
N TRP A 163 12.13 13.66 14.22
CA TRP A 163 10.91 13.97 13.46
C TRP A 163 10.80 13.15 12.16
N LEU A 164 11.92 12.78 11.55
CA LEU A 164 11.94 11.99 10.31
C LEU A 164 11.52 10.54 10.57
N ASP A 165 11.86 10.00 11.74
CA ASP A 165 11.42 8.66 12.15
C ASP A 165 9.93 8.63 12.43
N VAL A 166 9.38 9.69 13.02
CA VAL A 166 7.92 9.90 13.13
C VAL A 166 7.28 9.92 11.74
N PHE A 167 7.80 10.74 10.82
CA PHE A 167 7.30 10.81 9.45
C PHE A 167 7.33 9.43 8.75
N ARG A 168 8.44 8.68 8.86
CA ARG A 168 8.57 7.35 8.28
C ARG A 168 7.51 6.39 8.85
N GLN A 169 7.28 6.45 10.15
CA GLN A 169 6.28 5.62 10.81
C GLN A 169 4.85 5.97 10.37
N ASP A 170 4.54 7.26 10.24
CA ASP A 170 3.24 7.73 9.75
C ASP A 170 2.99 7.29 8.30
N MET A 171 3.99 7.45 7.43
CA MET A 171 3.92 6.98 6.04
C MET A 171 3.67 5.46 5.95
N ARG A 172 4.37 4.66 6.77
CA ARG A 172 4.15 3.21 6.84
C ARG A 172 2.74 2.88 7.33
N SER A 173 2.22 3.64 8.30
CA SER A 173 0.87 3.44 8.83
C SER A 173 -0.20 3.73 7.78
N VAL A 174 -0.04 4.80 7.01
CA VAL A 174 -0.92 5.12 5.87
C VAL A 174 -0.87 4.03 4.79
N LEU A 175 0.33 3.54 4.43
CA LEU A 175 0.48 2.45 3.45
C LEU A 175 -0.17 1.15 3.92
N ARG A 176 -0.10 0.82 5.22
CA ARG A 176 -0.78 -0.35 5.78
C ARG A 176 -2.30 -0.18 5.75
N ALA A 177 -2.81 1.00 6.09
CA ALA A 177 -4.24 1.28 5.99
C ALA A 177 -4.74 1.20 4.53
N GLU A 178 -3.96 1.70 3.56
CA GLU A 178 -4.27 1.54 2.14
C GLU A 178 -4.28 0.05 1.74
N LEU A 179 -3.29 -0.73 2.19
CA LEU A 179 -3.23 -2.18 1.94
C LEU A 179 -4.46 -2.89 2.51
N ASP A 180 -4.85 -2.58 3.75
CA ASP A 180 -6.02 -3.17 4.40
C ASP A 180 -7.28 -2.92 3.55
N VAL A 181 -7.54 -1.67 3.16
CA VAL A 181 -8.69 -1.31 2.30
C VAL A 181 -8.70 -2.15 1.01
N ARG A 182 -7.56 -2.31 0.36
CA ARG A 182 -7.43 -3.11 -0.88
C ARG A 182 -7.63 -4.61 -0.67
N PHE A 183 -7.43 -5.11 0.55
CA PHE A 183 -7.64 -6.52 0.91
C PHE A 183 -9.09 -6.85 1.33
N HIS A 184 -9.93 -5.86 1.67
CA HIS A 184 -11.33 -6.14 2.05
C HIS A 184 -12.11 -6.96 1.02
N PRO A 185 -12.05 -6.66 -0.31
CA PRO A 185 -12.74 -7.50 -1.31
C PRO A 185 -12.16 -8.91 -1.39
N ILE A 186 -10.83 -9.05 -1.25
CA ILE A 186 -10.15 -10.35 -1.28
C ILE A 186 -10.61 -11.21 -0.09
N ASP A 187 -10.63 -10.63 1.11
CA ASP A 187 -11.07 -11.31 2.33
C ASP A 187 -12.56 -11.72 2.24
N ALA A 188 -13.39 -10.91 1.60
CA ALA A 188 -14.80 -11.23 1.35
C ALA A 188 -14.98 -12.40 0.37
N LEU A 189 -14.22 -12.44 -0.74
CA LEU A 189 -14.27 -13.56 -1.69
C LEU A 189 -13.73 -14.85 -1.06
N LEU A 190 -12.66 -14.77 -0.27
CA LEU A 190 -12.16 -15.90 0.50
C LEU A 190 -13.19 -16.43 1.51
N ALA A 191 -13.90 -15.53 2.19
CA ALA A 191 -14.96 -15.92 3.11
C ALA A 191 -16.11 -16.64 2.40
N ALA A 192 -16.45 -16.24 1.17
CA ALA A 192 -17.45 -16.93 0.36
C ALA A 192 -17.01 -18.34 -0.04
N LEU A 193 -15.72 -18.56 -0.33
CA LEU A 193 -15.17 -19.87 -0.69
C LEU A 193 -15.04 -20.86 0.48
N ARG A 194 -15.20 -20.42 1.73
CA ARG A 194 -15.12 -21.34 2.89
C ARG A 194 -16.35 -22.24 2.96
N PRO A 195 -16.18 -23.55 3.21
CA PRO A 195 -17.31 -24.45 3.47
C PRO A 195 -18.07 -23.96 4.70
N ARG A 196 -19.41 -23.98 4.63
CA ARG A 196 -20.30 -23.66 5.74
C ARG A 196 -20.47 -24.84 6.69
#